data_AF-A0A3D5RKQ1-F1
#
_entry.id   AF-A0A3D5RKQ1-F1
#
_cell.length_a   1.000
_cell.length_b   1.000
_cell.length_c   1.000
_cell.angle_alpha   90.00
_cell.angle_beta   90.00
_cell.angle_gamma   90.00
#
_symmetry.space_group_name_H-M   'P 1'
#
loop_
_entity.id
_entity.type
_entity.pdbx_description
1 polymer ?
#
loop_
_entity_poly.entity_id
_entity_poly.type
_entity_poly.pdbx_seq_one_letter_code
_entity_poly.pdbx_strand_id
1 'polypeptide(L)'
;MDIFQKYFKNEEKYIKIALTDSSYKNYCEKHNRSCCDDNKNLATLGDAIIKFVYAKMLYNECENKKYSKEIEKYITDEKLVRIASKYDLIKYIDLDEDDDKIRKDYDYVHKKGKSPHKYIATAVEAMVAAIYYNNNLEEIEEILESWKDL
;
A
#
# COMPACT_ATOMS: atom_id res chain seq x y z
N MET A 1 -15.32 -8.83 -6.38
CA MET A 1 -14.60 -8.18 -5.27
C MET A 1 -13.48 -9.13 -4.89
N ASP A 2 -12.23 -8.76 -5.13
CA ASP A 2 -11.08 -9.56 -4.71
C ASP A 2 -10.82 -9.39 -3.21
N ILE A 3 -9.87 -10.16 -2.65
CA ILE A 3 -9.55 -10.11 -1.22
C ILE A 3 -9.08 -8.72 -0.80
N PHE A 4 -8.37 -7.98 -1.67
CA PHE A 4 -7.84 -6.66 -1.33
C PHE A 4 -8.98 -5.70 -1.01
N GLN A 5 -9.99 -5.63 -1.87
CA GLN A 5 -11.18 -4.81 -1.64
C GLN A 5 -12.07 -5.33 -0.50
N LYS A 6 -12.12 -6.65 -0.28
CA LYS A 6 -12.92 -7.27 0.79
C LYS A 6 -12.54 -6.76 2.18
N TYR A 7 -11.26 -6.44 2.40
CA TYR A 7 -10.77 -6.04 3.71
C TYR A 7 -10.97 -4.56 4.05
N PHE A 8 -11.39 -3.68 3.13
CA PHE A 8 -11.47 -2.23 3.41
C PHE A 8 -12.45 -1.84 4.53
N LYS A 9 -13.49 -2.64 4.75
CA LYS A 9 -14.49 -2.41 5.81
C LYS A 9 -14.31 -3.34 7.01
N ASN A 10 -13.18 -4.05 7.05
CA ASN A 10 -12.91 -4.97 8.12
C ASN A 10 -12.44 -4.19 9.37
N GLU A 11 -13.01 -4.52 10.53
CA GLU A 11 -12.69 -3.85 11.80
C GLU A 11 -11.44 -4.41 12.50
N GLU A 12 -10.80 -5.42 11.91
CA GLU A 12 -9.56 -6.03 12.38
C GLU A 12 -8.46 -4.99 12.61
N LYS A 13 -7.69 -5.19 13.69
CA LYS A 13 -6.69 -4.23 14.17
C LYS A 13 -5.70 -3.82 13.07
N TYR A 14 -5.14 -4.79 12.35
CA TYR A 14 -4.11 -4.51 11.35
C TYR A 14 -4.65 -3.80 10.11
N ILE A 15 -5.93 -4.00 9.78
CA ILE A 15 -6.57 -3.28 8.67
C ILE A 15 -6.73 -1.81 9.02
N LYS A 16 -7.22 -1.51 10.23
CA LYS A 16 -7.32 -0.12 10.72
C LYS A 16 -5.95 0.59 10.71
N ILE A 17 -4.92 -0.09 11.21
CA ILE A 17 -3.55 0.45 11.19
C ILE A 17 -3.06 0.66 9.75
N ALA A 18 -3.28 -0.31 8.84
CA ALA A 18 -2.84 -0.20 7.45
C ALA A 18 -3.46 0.99 6.71
N LEU A 19 -4.69 1.32 7.04
CA LEU A 19 -5.44 2.45 6.50
C LEU A 19 -5.18 3.78 7.24
N THR A 20 -4.34 3.80 8.28
CA THR A 20 -4.02 5.04 9.01
C THR A 20 -2.70 5.64 8.52
N ASP A 21 -2.76 6.74 7.77
CA ASP A 21 -1.56 7.48 7.39
C ASP A 21 -0.95 8.19 8.61
N SER A 22 0.36 8.35 8.58
CA SER A 22 1.11 9.03 9.64
C SER A 22 0.68 10.48 9.90
N SER A 23 0.07 11.17 8.92
CA SER A 23 -0.49 12.50 9.13
C SER A 23 -1.71 12.50 10.05
N TYR A 24 -2.45 11.39 10.17
CA TYR A 24 -3.66 11.31 10.98
C TYR A 24 -3.43 11.65 12.46
N LYS A 25 -2.19 11.44 12.96
CA LYS A 25 -1.78 11.87 14.29
C LYS A 25 -1.99 13.38 14.50
N ASN A 26 -1.69 14.21 13.49
CA ASN A 26 -1.88 15.66 13.57
C ASN A 26 -3.36 16.01 13.69
N TYR A 27 -4.23 15.31 12.96
CA TYR A 27 -5.68 15.50 13.07
C TYR A 27 -6.18 15.11 14.47
N CYS A 28 -5.73 13.98 15.00
CA CYS A 28 -6.08 13.57 16.36
C CYS A 28 -5.66 14.62 17.41
N GLU A 29 -4.46 15.19 17.28
CA GLU A 29 -3.97 16.26 18.15
C GLU A 29 -4.83 17.53 18.04
N LYS A 30 -5.14 18.01 16.83
CA LYS A 30 -5.99 19.19 16.60
C LYS A 30 -7.41 19.02 17.19
N HIS A 31 -7.96 17.81 17.10
CA HIS A 31 -9.34 17.50 17.49
C HIS A 31 -9.46 16.84 18.88
N ASN A 32 -8.37 16.78 19.66
CA ASN A 32 -8.32 16.14 20.98
C ASN A 32 -8.86 14.70 20.99
N ARG A 33 -8.49 13.89 19.99
CA ARG A 33 -8.86 12.47 19.85
C ARG A 33 -7.67 11.56 20.18
N SER A 34 -7.94 10.33 20.60
CA SER A 34 -6.90 9.31 20.69
C SER A 34 -6.49 8.85 19.29
N CYS A 35 -5.18 8.76 19.03
CA CYS A 35 -4.66 8.22 17.78
C CYS A 35 -4.27 6.73 17.95
N CYS A 36 -4.44 5.93 16.90
CA CYS A 36 -3.86 4.60 16.81
C CYS A 36 -2.47 4.65 16.13
N ASP A 37 -1.83 3.49 16.00
CA ASP A 37 -0.54 3.37 15.30
C ASP A 37 -0.69 3.67 13.81
N ASP A 38 0.35 4.24 13.20
CA ASP A 38 0.38 4.51 11.75
C ASP A 38 0.82 3.28 10.92
N ASN A 39 0.57 3.36 9.62
CA ASN A 39 0.79 2.26 8.70
C ASN A 39 2.26 1.97 8.35
N LYS A 40 3.26 2.73 8.83
CA LYS A 40 4.64 2.64 8.31
C LYS A 40 5.32 1.30 8.61
N ASN A 41 5.12 0.76 9.80
CA ASN A 41 5.70 -0.53 10.17
C ASN A 41 5.06 -1.67 9.36
N LEU A 42 3.74 -1.62 9.15
CA LEU A 42 3.05 -2.58 8.29
C LEU A 42 3.47 -2.43 6.83
N ALA A 43 3.64 -1.22 6.33
CA ALA A 43 4.13 -0.97 4.97
C ALA A 43 5.53 -1.55 4.76
N THR A 44 6.41 -1.45 5.75
CA THR A 44 7.75 -2.08 5.68
C THR A 44 7.66 -3.60 5.55
N LEU A 45 6.77 -4.25 6.30
CA LEU A 45 6.52 -5.68 6.16
C LEU A 45 5.87 -6.01 4.79
N GLY A 46 4.94 -5.17 4.36
CA GLY A 46 4.23 -5.31 3.09
C GLY A 46 5.15 -5.25 1.89
N ASP A 47 6.02 -4.24 1.84
CA ASP A 47 7.08 -4.12 0.82
C ASP A 47 7.96 -5.38 0.77
N ALA A 48 8.34 -5.93 1.92
CA ALA A 48 9.11 -7.17 1.97
C ALA A 48 8.33 -8.38 1.41
N ILE A 49 7.04 -8.51 1.74
CA ILE A 49 6.17 -9.57 1.22
C ILE A 49 6.00 -9.43 -0.30
N ILE A 50 5.72 -8.22 -0.79
CA ILE A 50 5.54 -7.94 -2.22
C ILE A 50 6.82 -8.29 -2.99
N LYS A 51 7.97 -7.84 -2.49
CA LYS A 51 9.29 -8.18 -3.07
C LYS A 51 9.53 -9.68 -3.08
N PHE A 52 9.22 -10.38 -1.99
CA PHE A 52 9.37 -11.83 -1.92
C PHE A 52 8.50 -12.53 -2.97
N VAL A 53 7.22 -12.15 -3.08
CA VAL A 53 6.29 -12.78 -4.02
C VAL A 53 6.71 -12.54 -5.47
N TYR A 54 7.05 -11.31 -5.86
CA TYR A 54 7.56 -11.06 -7.22
C TYR A 54 8.91 -11.75 -7.45
N ALA A 55 9.76 -11.83 -6.42
CA ALA A 55 11.00 -12.60 -6.45
C ALA A 55 10.79 -14.13 -6.51
N LYS A 56 9.62 -14.64 -6.13
CA LYS A 56 9.26 -16.04 -6.32
C LYS A 56 8.74 -16.27 -7.75
N MET A 57 7.84 -15.41 -8.21
CA MET A 57 7.20 -15.50 -9.53
C MET A 57 8.20 -15.44 -10.69
N LEU A 58 9.13 -14.48 -10.64
CA LEU A 58 10.02 -14.20 -11.76
C LEU A 58 11.28 -15.10 -11.78
N TYR A 59 11.44 -16.02 -10.81
CA TYR A 59 12.73 -16.66 -10.52
C TYR A 59 13.29 -17.43 -11.73
N ASN A 60 12.41 -18.08 -12.47
CA ASN A 60 12.77 -18.84 -13.68
C ASN A 60 12.64 -18.04 -14.99
N GLU A 61 12.14 -16.80 -14.94
CA GLU A 61 11.80 -15.98 -16.12
C GLU A 61 12.91 -14.99 -16.51
N CYS A 62 13.93 -14.83 -15.66
CA CYS A 62 14.93 -13.78 -15.78
C CYS A 62 16.28 -14.28 -16.34
N GLU A 63 16.24 -15.05 -17.44
CA GLU A 63 17.48 -15.38 -18.16
C GLU A 63 18.12 -14.09 -18.71
N ASN A 64 19.39 -13.85 -18.38
CA ASN A 64 20.18 -12.68 -18.81
C ASN A 64 19.70 -11.29 -18.32
N LYS A 65 18.79 -11.20 -17.34
CA LYS A 65 18.33 -9.93 -16.74
C LYS A 65 18.82 -9.77 -15.30
N LYS A 66 18.98 -8.52 -14.86
CA LYS A 66 19.23 -8.23 -13.43
C LYS A 66 17.92 -8.37 -12.66
N TYR A 67 17.83 -9.43 -11.87
CA TYR A 67 16.60 -9.81 -11.20
C TYR A 67 15.94 -8.70 -10.37
N SER A 68 16.75 -8.00 -9.57
CA SER A 68 16.30 -6.86 -8.77
C SER A 68 15.66 -5.75 -9.61
N LYS A 69 16.18 -5.48 -10.81
CA LYS A 69 15.64 -4.45 -11.71
C LYS A 69 14.30 -4.86 -12.33
N GLU A 70 14.05 -6.15 -12.49
CA GLU A 70 12.76 -6.62 -12.98
C GLU A 70 11.69 -6.52 -11.89
N ILE A 71 12.02 -6.88 -10.64
CA ILE A 71 11.13 -6.72 -9.48
C ILE A 71 10.77 -5.25 -9.27
N GLU A 72 11.76 -4.34 -9.35
CA GLU A 72 11.56 -2.90 -9.16
C GLU A 72 10.47 -2.29 -10.05
N LYS A 73 10.22 -2.87 -11.24
CA LYS A 73 9.17 -2.39 -12.17
C LYS A 73 7.76 -2.59 -11.63
N TYR A 74 7.56 -3.55 -10.72
CA TYR A 74 6.25 -3.91 -10.18
C TYR A 74 5.92 -3.22 -8.85
N ILE A 75 6.89 -2.53 -8.25
CA ILE A 75 6.79 -2.00 -6.88
C ILE A 75 7.09 -0.50 -6.78
N THR A 76 7.02 0.23 -7.90
CA THR A 76 7.19 1.69 -7.84
C THR A 76 6.01 2.33 -7.13
N ASP A 77 6.25 3.43 -6.39
CA ASP A 77 5.17 4.22 -5.76
C ASP A 77 4.06 4.56 -6.77
N GLU A 78 4.43 4.90 -8.02
CA GLU A 78 3.49 5.19 -9.10
C GLU A 78 2.61 3.97 -9.45
N LYS A 79 3.22 2.79 -9.61
CA LYS A 79 2.50 1.54 -9.87
C LYS A 79 1.54 1.23 -8.71
N LEU A 80 1.98 1.39 -7.46
CA LEU A 80 1.14 1.16 -6.28
C LEU A 80 -0.01 2.16 -6.19
N VAL A 81 0.21 3.43 -6.53
CA VAL A 81 -0.86 4.44 -6.61
C VAL A 81 -1.87 4.10 -7.71
N ARG A 82 -1.40 3.58 -8.86
CA ARG A 82 -2.28 3.09 -9.93
C ARG A 82 -3.07 1.85 -9.52
N ILE A 83 -2.48 0.95 -8.74
CA ILE A 83 -3.20 -0.19 -8.14
C ILE A 83 -4.27 0.33 -7.18
N ALA A 84 -3.95 1.30 -6.32
CA ALA A 84 -4.89 1.89 -5.39
C ALA A 84 -6.10 2.56 -6.07
N SER A 85 -5.92 3.10 -7.29
CA SER A 85 -7.01 3.75 -8.04
C SER A 85 -8.06 2.76 -8.53
N LYS A 86 -7.67 1.52 -8.88
CA LYS A 86 -8.61 0.42 -9.21
C LYS A 86 -9.61 0.17 -8.09
N TYR A 87 -9.20 0.41 -6.85
CA TYR A 87 -9.98 0.11 -5.65
C TYR A 87 -10.61 1.33 -4.98
N ASP A 88 -10.28 2.54 -5.42
CA ASP A 88 -10.70 3.78 -4.77
C ASP A 88 -10.25 3.84 -3.29
N LEU A 89 -9.05 3.30 -3.02
CA LEU A 89 -8.47 3.15 -1.68
C LEU A 89 -8.40 4.45 -0.87
N ILE A 90 -8.22 5.62 -1.51
CA ILE A 90 -8.05 6.91 -0.83
C ILE A 90 -9.23 7.20 0.10
N LYS A 91 -10.45 6.76 -0.26
CA LYS A 91 -11.67 6.96 0.54
C LYS A 91 -11.66 6.24 1.89
N TYR A 92 -10.75 5.31 2.07
CA TYR A 92 -10.64 4.49 3.28
C TYR A 92 -9.42 4.84 4.12
N ILE A 93 -8.55 5.74 3.64
CA ILE A 93 -7.33 6.12 4.37
C ILE A 93 -7.66 7.24 5.36
N ASP A 94 -7.45 6.98 6.64
CA ASP A 94 -7.47 7.99 7.69
C ASP A 94 -6.20 8.85 7.56
N LEU A 95 -6.38 10.17 7.39
CA LEU A 95 -5.32 11.15 7.14
C LEU A 95 -5.66 12.48 7.80
N ASP A 96 -4.72 13.43 7.81
CA ASP A 96 -5.01 14.79 8.28
C ASP A 96 -5.96 15.51 7.32
N GLU A 97 -7.27 15.38 7.55
CA GLU A 97 -8.28 15.93 6.62
C GLU A 97 -8.22 17.45 6.50
N ASP A 98 -7.67 18.13 7.51
CA ASP A 98 -7.49 19.58 7.57
C ASP A 98 -6.21 20.06 6.86
N ASP A 99 -5.35 19.16 6.37
CA ASP A 99 -4.15 19.51 5.60
C ASP A 99 -4.45 19.57 4.09
N ASP A 100 -4.55 20.80 3.57
CA ASP A 100 -4.82 21.09 2.16
C ASP A 100 -3.66 20.72 1.21
N LYS A 101 -2.49 20.39 1.75
CA LYS A 101 -1.32 19.95 0.96
C LYS A 101 -1.38 18.47 0.62
N ILE A 102 -2.20 17.68 1.32
CA ILE A 102 -2.38 16.26 1.03
C ILE A 102 -3.25 16.14 -0.22
N ARG A 103 -2.66 15.61 -1.29
CA ARG A 103 -3.37 15.35 -2.55
C ARG A 103 -4.23 14.11 -2.42
N LYS A 104 -5.54 14.26 -2.56
CA LYS A 104 -6.55 13.19 -2.46
C LYS A 104 -7.00 12.71 -3.85
N ASP A 105 -6.03 12.55 -4.75
CA ASP A 105 -6.22 12.12 -6.14
C ASP A 105 -5.19 11.02 -6.50
N TYR A 106 -5.32 10.43 -7.69
CA TYR A 106 -4.40 9.39 -8.18
C TYR A 106 -3.45 9.90 -9.26
N ASP A 107 -3.40 11.20 -9.51
CA ASP A 107 -2.57 11.82 -10.56
C ASP A 107 -1.12 11.94 -10.08
N TYR A 108 -0.41 10.81 -10.09
CA TYR A 108 0.92 10.69 -9.50
C TYR A 108 1.89 11.75 -10.03
N VAL A 109 2.48 12.53 -9.11
CA VAL A 109 3.46 13.58 -9.47
C VAL A 109 4.87 13.15 -9.07
N HIS A 110 5.75 12.98 -10.06
CA HIS A 110 7.18 12.84 -9.80
C HIS A 110 7.76 14.17 -9.30
N LYS A 111 8.35 14.16 -8.09
CA LYS A 111 9.06 15.32 -7.53
C LYS A 111 10.46 14.90 -7.05
N LYS A 112 11.40 15.86 -7.05
CA LYS A 112 12.67 15.71 -6.34
C LYS A 112 12.37 15.73 -4.83
N GLY A 113 12.20 14.56 -4.22
CA GLY A 113 11.81 14.39 -2.82
C GLY A 113 10.67 13.38 -2.66
N LYS A 114 9.90 13.49 -1.56
CA LYS A 114 8.72 12.63 -1.34
C LYS A 114 7.57 13.09 -2.25
N SER A 115 7.06 12.18 -3.08
CA SER A 115 5.82 12.42 -3.83
C SER A 115 4.66 12.69 -2.86
N PRO A 116 3.76 13.66 -3.16
CA PRO A 116 2.57 13.89 -2.34
C PRO A 116 1.64 12.68 -2.30
N HIS A 117 1.76 11.75 -3.24
CA HIS A 117 0.97 10.52 -3.34
C HIS A 117 1.60 9.32 -2.62
N LYS A 118 2.79 9.48 -2.02
CA LYS A 118 3.51 8.36 -1.38
C LYS A 118 2.68 7.68 -0.28
N TYR A 119 1.82 8.42 0.41
CA TYR A 119 0.96 7.84 1.45
C TYR A 119 0.00 6.78 0.91
N ILE A 120 -0.43 6.89 -0.35
CA ILE A 120 -1.30 5.93 -1.02
C ILE A 120 -0.54 4.63 -1.28
N ALA A 121 0.69 4.73 -1.81
CA ALA A 121 1.57 3.58 -2.02
C ALA A 121 1.86 2.86 -0.69
N THR A 122 2.17 3.62 0.36
CA THR A 122 2.39 3.10 1.72
C THR A 122 1.14 2.37 2.25
N ALA A 123 -0.06 2.87 1.99
CA ALA A 123 -1.30 2.18 2.38
C ALA A 123 -1.49 0.86 1.61
N VAL A 124 -1.14 0.78 0.32
CA VAL A 124 -1.19 -0.47 -0.44
C VAL A 124 -0.25 -1.52 0.15
N GLU A 125 1.00 -1.14 0.44
CA GLU A 125 1.98 -2.03 1.09
C GLU A 125 1.45 -2.51 2.44
N ALA A 126 0.97 -1.59 3.28
CA ALA A 126 0.46 -1.93 4.60
C ALA A 126 -0.76 -2.85 4.54
N MET A 127 -1.64 -2.66 3.55
CA MET A 127 -2.79 -3.54 3.33
C MET A 127 -2.36 -4.95 2.94
N VAL A 128 -1.31 -5.12 2.12
CA VAL A 128 -0.77 -6.46 1.82
C VAL A 128 -0.31 -7.16 3.09
N ALA A 129 0.43 -6.46 3.96
CA ALA A 129 0.84 -7.03 5.25
C ALA A 129 -0.34 -7.37 6.16
N ALA A 130 -1.34 -6.51 6.22
CA ALA A 130 -2.52 -6.72 7.06
C ALA A 130 -3.41 -7.88 6.56
N ILE A 131 -3.53 -8.04 5.24
CA ILE A 131 -4.22 -9.19 4.63
C ILE A 131 -3.42 -10.47 4.91
N TYR A 132 -2.10 -10.44 4.83
CA TYR A 132 -1.25 -11.58 5.17
C TYR A 132 -1.39 -12.03 6.63
N TYR A 133 -1.64 -11.12 7.57
CA TYR A 133 -1.95 -11.52 8.96
C TYR A 133 -3.27 -12.28 9.11
N ASN A 134 -4.19 -12.14 8.15
CA ASN A 134 -5.51 -12.75 8.18
C ASN A 134 -5.68 -13.94 7.22
N ASN A 135 -4.72 -14.16 6.31
CA ASN A 135 -4.81 -15.14 5.23
C ASN A 135 -3.46 -15.84 5.02
N ASN A 136 -3.43 -16.80 4.11
CA ASN A 136 -2.18 -17.45 3.72
C ASN A 136 -1.44 -16.62 2.64
N LEU A 137 -0.21 -17.03 2.34
CA LEU A 137 0.59 -16.39 1.29
C LEU A 137 -0.01 -16.59 -0.11
N GLU A 138 -0.70 -17.72 -0.36
CA GLU A 138 -1.26 -18.06 -1.68
C GLU A 138 -2.27 -17.00 -2.13
N GLU A 139 -3.13 -16.54 -1.23
CA GLU A 139 -4.07 -15.44 -1.50
C GLU A 139 -3.36 -14.13 -1.85
N ILE A 140 -2.21 -13.85 -1.21
CA ILE A 140 -1.38 -12.68 -1.56
C ILE A 140 -0.75 -12.86 -2.94
N GLU A 141 -0.29 -14.07 -3.28
CA GLU A 141 0.26 -14.38 -4.59
C GLU A 141 -0.76 -14.15 -5.71
N GLU A 142 -2.01 -14.57 -5.52
CA GLU A 142 -3.09 -14.35 -6.49
C GLU A 142 -3.34 -12.87 -6.76
N ILE A 143 -3.39 -12.02 -5.72
CA ILE A 143 -3.61 -10.57 -5.94
C ILE A 143 -2.41 -9.91 -6.61
N LEU A 144 -1.18 -10.27 -6.22
CA LEU A 144 0.02 -9.66 -6.77
C LEU A 144 0.23 -10.07 -8.23
N GLU A 145 -0.11 -11.31 -8.60
CA GLU A 145 -0.12 -11.72 -10.01
C GLU A 145 -1.10 -10.85 -10.82
N SER A 146 -2.30 -10.59 -10.28
CA SER A 146 -3.30 -9.74 -10.95
C SER A 146 -2.88 -8.27 -11.11
N TRP A 147 -1.85 -7.82 -10.38
CA TRP A 147 -1.34 -6.46 -10.43
C TRP A 147 -0.20 -6.26 -11.43
N LYS A 148 0.40 -7.35 -11.95
CA LYS A 148 1.51 -7.26 -12.91
C LYS A 148 1.15 -6.46 -14.15
N ASP A 149 -0.05 -6.67 -14.66
CA ASP A 149 -0.54 -6.02 -15.89
C ASP A 149 -1.13 -4.61 -15.68
N LEU A 150 -1.22 -4.13 -14.42
CA LEU A 150 -1.91 -2.87 -14.11
C LEU A 150 -1.15 -1.61 -14.51
#